data_AF-A0A2D6XKQ5-F1
#
_entry.id   AF-A0A2D6XKQ5-F1
#
_cell.length_a   1.000
_cell.length_b   1.000
_cell.length_c   1.000
_cell.angle_alpha   90.00
_cell.angle_beta   90.00
_cell.angle_gamma   90.00
#
_symmetry.space_group_name_H-M   'P 1'
#
loop_
_entity.id
_entity.type
_entity.pdbx_description
1 polymer ?
#
loop_
_entity_poly.entity_id
_entity_poly.type
_entity_poly.pdbx_seq_one_letter_code
_entity_poly.pdbx_strand_id
1 'polypeptide(L)'
;MIKIILGNVGSGKTAFAVRDMYLNLNRRKTYSNIQTNLKNQINIAPEMILKKEIADTKKNRKTGESEAVYKFSLNTDYWKKIKEPINVTLDEAHSILNARRSMSKINIIVSDWLALIRRVLGSSEAGFGELTFISQLVNRIDIIARDMATNVIYTICHYIKTCEQCGATWKENSEMPEGYIVCPLCNDHKIFKHSHKLEVWHFPNIQLFQTWHQFGQNTFYKHYIVNDIENYFQNYNTLQWDNMFGSMY
;
A
#
# COMPACT_ATOMS: atom_id res chain seq x y z
N MET A 1 8.80 9.20 9.81
CA MET A 1 9.65 8.88 8.64
C MET A 1 8.77 8.42 7.50
N ILE A 2 9.01 8.83 6.24
CA ILE A 2 8.19 8.40 5.09
C ILE A 2 8.97 7.38 4.27
N LYS A 3 8.38 6.20 4.09
CA LYS A 3 8.86 5.10 3.28
C LYS A 3 7.95 4.94 2.06
N ILE A 4 8.53 4.68 0.88
CA ILE A 4 7.77 4.34 -0.32
C ILE A 4 8.25 2.99 -0.83
N ILE A 5 7.35 2.05 -1.10
CA ILE A 5 7.63 0.74 -1.68
C ILE A 5 7.07 0.70 -3.10
N LEU A 6 7.95 0.43 -4.06
CA LEU A 6 7.72 0.49 -5.50
C LEU A 6 8.02 -0.84 -6.19
N GLY A 7 7.53 -1.00 -7.41
CA GLY A 7 7.68 -2.20 -8.24
C GLY A 7 6.43 -2.48 -9.08
N ASN A 8 6.58 -3.30 -10.12
CA ASN A 8 5.47 -3.67 -11.01
C ASN A 8 4.40 -4.54 -10.32
N VAL A 9 3.29 -4.80 -11.00
CA VAL A 9 2.27 -5.74 -10.52
C VAL A 9 2.93 -7.11 -10.28
N GLY A 10 2.62 -7.74 -9.15
CA GLY A 10 3.22 -9.04 -8.78
C GLY A 10 4.67 -8.97 -8.31
N SER A 11 5.27 -7.78 -8.13
CA SER A 11 6.65 -7.63 -7.66
C SER A 11 6.87 -7.92 -6.16
N GLY A 12 5.82 -8.31 -5.44
CA GLY A 12 5.92 -8.70 -4.02
C GLY A 12 5.94 -7.53 -3.04
N LYS A 13 5.64 -6.28 -3.46
CA LYS A 13 5.61 -5.11 -2.57
C LYS A 13 4.77 -5.31 -1.30
N THR A 14 3.54 -5.79 -1.46
CA THR A 14 2.61 -6.04 -0.34
C THR A 14 3.16 -7.12 0.57
N ALA A 15 3.63 -8.24 0.01
CA ALA A 15 4.24 -9.32 0.78
C ALA A 15 5.47 -8.83 1.57
N PHE A 16 6.29 -7.97 0.97
CA PHE A 16 7.44 -7.36 1.63
C PHE A 16 7.01 -6.48 2.80
N ALA A 17 5.99 -5.63 2.62
CA ALA A 17 5.44 -4.82 3.69
C ALA A 17 4.83 -5.68 4.82
N VAL A 18 4.14 -6.77 4.49
CA VAL A 18 3.57 -7.72 5.46
C VAL A 18 4.66 -8.43 6.24
N ARG A 19 5.76 -8.82 5.58
CA ARG A 19 6.95 -9.35 6.25
C ARG A 19 7.54 -8.34 7.24
N ASP A 20 7.68 -7.08 6.84
CA ASP A 20 8.15 -6.02 7.76
C ASP A 20 7.19 -5.83 8.95
N MET A 21 5.87 -5.87 8.70
CA MET A 21 4.84 -5.80 9.75
C MET A 21 4.88 -7.00 10.70
N TYR A 22 5.12 -8.20 10.18
CA TYR A 22 5.23 -9.44 10.95
C TYR A 22 6.48 -9.44 11.84
N LEU A 23 7.63 -9.06 11.28
CA LEU A 23 8.89 -9.00 12.02
C LEU A 23 8.85 -7.95 13.14
N ASN A 24 8.06 -6.88 12.95
CA ASN A 24 7.73 -5.87 13.95
C ASN A 24 8.94 -5.44 14.81
N LEU A 25 10.08 -5.15 14.18
CA LEU A 25 11.33 -4.91 14.90
C LEU A 25 11.25 -3.74 15.88
N ASN A 26 10.36 -2.77 15.62
CA ASN A 26 10.12 -1.61 16.48
C ASN A 26 9.01 -1.83 17.54
N ARG A 27 8.35 -3.00 17.54
CA ARG A 27 7.26 -3.37 18.46
C ARG A 27 6.08 -2.39 18.49
N ARG A 28 5.81 -1.73 17.36
CA ARG A 28 4.73 -0.74 17.25
C ARG A 28 3.47 -1.34 16.66
N LYS A 29 2.34 -0.69 16.91
CA LYS A 29 1.10 -0.96 16.19
C LYS A 29 1.20 -0.39 14.78
N THR A 30 0.75 -1.15 13.80
CA THR A 30 0.68 -0.73 12.40
C THR A 30 -0.77 -0.60 11.97
N TYR A 31 -1.17 0.58 11.55
CA TYR A 31 -2.47 0.82 10.93
C TYR A 31 -2.33 0.59 9.43
N SER A 32 -3.16 -0.27 8.83
CA SER A 32 -3.06 -0.56 7.40
C SER A 32 -4.41 -0.88 6.77
N ASN A 33 -4.55 -0.65 5.46
CA ASN A 33 -5.66 -1.17 4.66
C ASN A 33 -5.42 -2.61 4.16
N ILE A 34 -4.23 -3.18 4.40
CA ILE A 34 -3.95 -4.59 4.12
C ILE A 34 -4.61 -5.41 5.23
N GLN A 35 -5.50 -6.34 4.86
CA GLN A 35 -6.07 -7.25 5.85
C GLN A 35 -5.06 -8.30 6.24
N THR A 36 -4.73 -8.38 7.52
CA THR A 36 -3.81 -9.39 8.04
C THR A 36 -4.33 -10.00 9.34
N ASN A 37 -3.79 -11.16 9.73
CA ASN A 37 -4.05 -11.77 11.04
C ASN A 37 -2.95 -11.42 12.08
N LEU A 38 -2.18 -10.36 11.83
CA LEU A 38 -1.06 -9.97 12.70
C LEU A 38 -1.55 -9.26 13.97
N LYS A 39 -1.08 -9.70 15.14
CA LYS A 39 -1.52 -9.15 16.45
C LYS A 39 -1.23 -7.66 16.63
N ASN A 40 -0.20 -7.15 15.96
CA ASN A 40 0.24 -5.75 16.03
C ASN A 40 -0.37 -4.89 14.91
N GLN A 41 -1.29 -5.41 14.10
CA GLN A 41 -1.89 -4.68 12.99
C GLN A 41 -3.35 -4.31 13.29
N ILE A 42 -3.73 -3.10 12.90
CA ILE A 42 -5.10 -2.58 12.99
C ILE A 42 -5.55 -2.21 11.57
N ASN A 43 -6.66 -2.80 11.13
CA ASN A 43 -7.28 -2.45 9.86
C ASN A 43 -7.85 -1.02 9.93
N ILE A 44 -7.45 -0.17 8.99
CA ILE A 44 -7.99 1.19 8.88
C ILE A 44 -9.43 1.08 8.38
N ALA A 45 -10.36 1.51 9.22
CA ALA A 45 -11.78 1.55 8.89
C ALA A 45 -12.22 2.97 8.47
N PRO A 46 -13.30 3.11 7.68
CA PRO A 46 -13.75 4.41 7.17
C PRO A 46 -14.00 5.43 8.29
N GLU A 47 -14.57 5.00 9.42
CA GLU A 47 -14.86 5.83 10.59
C GLU A 47 -13.61 6.34 11.30
N MET A 48 -12.45 5.71 11.10
CA MET A 48 -11.18 6.23 11.60
C MET A 48 -10.75 7.49 10.85
N ILE A 49 -11.18 7.63 9.59
CA ILE A 49 -10.84 8.75 8.71
C ILE A 49 -11.98 9.78 8.69
N LEU A 50 -13.22 9.30 8.68
CA LEU A 50 -14.40 10.12 8.46
C LEU A 50 -15.27 10.17 9.71
N LYS A 51 -15.70 11.39 10.04
CA LYS A 51 -16.77 11.63 10.99
C LYS A 51 -18.04 11.90 10.18
N LYS A 52 -19.08 11.09 10.43
CA LYS A 52 -20.41 11.22 9.82
C LYS A 52 -21.33 11.91 10.82
N GLU A 53 -21.82 13.09 10.47
CA GLU A 53 -22.74 13.88 11.31
C GLU A 53 -24.05 14.12 10.55
N ILE A 54 -25.18 14.06 11.25
CA ILE A 54 -26.48 14.43 10.67
C ILE A 54 -26.52 15.95 10.62
N ALA A 55 -26.57 16.51 9.42
CA ALA A 55 -26.60 17.95 9.21
C ALA A 55 -28.02 18.48 8.99
N ASP A 56 -28.91 17.66 8.42
CA ASP A 56 -30.29 18.02 8.15
C ASP A 56 -31.15 16.76 7.95
N THR A 57 -32.47 16.93 7.85
CA THR A 57 -33.42 15.88 7.42
C THR A 57 -34.20 16.39 6.22
N LYS A 58 -34.06 15.72 5.07
CA LYS A 58 -34.76 16.06 3.84
C LYS A 58 -35.92 15.10 3.63
N LYS A 59 -37.11 15.63 3.38
CA LYS A 59 -38.27 14.81 3.04
C LYS A 59 -38.13 14.28 1.61
N ASN A 60 -38.14 12.96 1.43
CA ASN A 60 -38.12 12.33 0.12
C ASN A 60 -39.46 12.60 -0.58
N ARG A 61 -39.41 13.30 -1.72
CA ARG A 61 -40.61 13.72 -2.47
C ARG A 61 -41.43 12.55 -3.03
N LYS A 62 -40.84 11.36 -3.17
CA LYS A 62 -41.51 10.17 -3.72
C LYS A 62 -42.18 9.30 -2.65
N THR A 63 -41.61 9.21 -1.46
CA THR A 63 -42.10 8.32 -0.39
C THR A 63 -42.72 9.08 0.79
N GLY A 64 -42.48 10.39 0.90
CA GLY A 64 -42.95 11.21 2.02
C GLY A 64 -42.16 11.02 3.32
N GLU A 65 -41.20 10.09 3.33
CA GLU A 65 -40.34 9.78 4.48
C GLU A 65 -39.20 10.78 4.63
N SER A 66 -38.79 11.02 5.87
CA SER A 66 -37.66 11.89 6.19
C SER A 66 -36.35 11.11 6.05
N GLU A 67 -35.49 11.53 5.13
CA GLU A 67 -34.14 10.99 4.95
C GLU A 67 -33.11 11.91 5.61
N ALA A 68 -32.18 11.34 6.38
CA ALA A 68 -31.10 12.10 6.99
C ALA A 68 -30.09 12.55 5.93
N VAL A 69 -29.77 13.84 5.92
CA VAL A 69 -28.69 14.43 5.14
C VAL A 69 -27.42 14.43 5.99
N TYR A 70 -26.41 13.71 5.53
CA TYR A 70 -25.16 13.57 6.25
C TYR A 70 -24.11 14.58 5.78
N LYS A 71 -23.39 15.16 6.74
CA LYS A 71 -22.15 15.90 6.52
C LYS A 71 -20.98 15.02 6.94
N PHE A 72 -19.98 14.96 6.07
CA PHE A 72 -18.74 14.23 6.32
C PHE A 72 -17.61 15.20 6.59
N SER A 73 -16.83 14.93 7.62
CA SER A 73 -15.63 15.69 7.99
C SER A 73 -14.50 14.73 8.39
N LEU A 74 -13.27 15.24 8.51
CA LEU A 74 -12.13 14.45 8.98
C LEU A 74 -12.30 14.10 10.46
N ASN A 75 -12.18 12.82 10.82
CA ASN A 75 -12.18 12.36 12.21
C ASN A 75 -10.83 12.64 12.89
N THR A 76 -10.57 13.91 13.18
CA THR A 76 -9.30 14.31 13.82
C THR A 76 -9.16 13.77 15.25
N ASP A 77 -10.29 13.59 15.94
CA ASP A 77 -10.33 13.17 17.35
C ASP A 77 -9.79 11.75 17.52
N TYR A 78 -10.09 10.85 16.58
CA TYR A 78 -9.56 9.48 16.60
C TYR A 78 -8.03 9.47 16.62
N TRP A 79 -7.41 10.14 15.64
CA TRP A 79 -5.95 10.11 15.47
C TRP A 79 -5.21 10.88 16.56
N LYS A 80 -5.77 11.98 17.09
CA LYS A 80 -5.15 12.76 18.17
C LYS A 80 -5.16 12.05 19.53
N LYS A 81 -6.02 11.05 19.72
CA LYS A 81 -6.06 10.22 20.94
C LYS A 81 -4.91 9.24 21.01
N ILE A 82 -4.30 8.87 19.89
CA ILE A 82 -3.15 7.99 19.85
C ILE A 82 -1.93 8.77 20.38
N LYS A 83 -1.37 8.33 21.51
CA LYS A 83 -0.20 8.95 22.16
C LYS A 83 1.10 8.17 21.94
N GLU A 84 0.98 6.89 21.62
CA GLU A 84 2.11 6.01 21.34
C GLU A 84 2.62 6.19 19.89
N PRO A 85 3.91 5.94 19.63
CA PRO A 85 4.42 5.87 18.26
C PRO A 85 3.77 4.71 17.50
N ILE A 86 3.17 5.01 16.35
CA ILE A 86 2.53 4.02 15.47
C ILE A 86 3.23 3.96 14.12
N ASN A 87 2.95 2.92 13.34
CA ASN A 87 3.24 2.90 11.92
C ASN A 87 1.91 2.97 11.15
N VAL A 88 1.96 3.50 9.93
CA VAL A 88 0.83 3.49 8.99
C VAL A 88 1.34 2.95 7.66
N THR A 89 0.75 1.87 7.15
CA THR A 89 1.12 1.25 5.88
C THR A 89 -0.08 1.25 4.94
N LEU A 90 0.05 1.93 3.81
CA LEU A 90 -1.03 2.10 2.83
C LEU A 90 -0.67 1.39 1.53
N ASP A 91 -1.39 0.31 1.23
CA ASP A 91 -1.27 -0.40 -0.05
C ASP A 91 -2.04 0.29 -1.17
N GLU A 92 -1.64 0.09 -2.42
CA GLU A 92 -2.26 0.71 -3.60
C GLU A 92 -2.39 2.25 -3.46
N ALA A 93 -1.39 2.91 -2.87
CA ALA A 93 -1.44 4.31 -2.45
C ALA A 93 -1.73 5.31 -3.59
N HIS A 94 -1.46 4.95 -4.83
CA HIS A 94 -1.80 5.77 -6.01
C HIS A 94 -3.30 5.82 -6.31
N SER A 95 -4.11 4.96 -5.70
CA SER A 95 -5.57 4.97 -5.82
C SER A 95 -6.24 5.91 -4.81
N ILE A 96 -5.55 6.22 -3.70
CA ILE A 96 -6.04 7.08 -2.61
C ILE A 96 -6.36 8.50 -3.09
N LEU A 97 -5.50 9.08 -3.94
CA LEU A 97 -5.70 10.40 -4.53
C LEU A 97 -6.09 10.23 -6.00
N ASN A 98 -7.38 10.03 -6.24
CA ASN A 98 -7.88 9.87 -7.59
C ASN A 98 -7.89 11.22 -8.32
N ALA A 99 -6.95 11.43 -9.24
CA ALA A 99 -6.80 12.69 -9.99
C ALA A 99 -8.08 13.12 -10.71
N ARG A 100 -8.92 12.17 -11.16
CA ARG A 100 -10.21 12.44 -11.81
C ARG A 100 -11.30 12.95 -10.87
N ARG A 101 -11.13 12.78 -9.54
CA ARG A 101 -12.08 13.21 -8.49
C ARG A 101 -11.43 14.21 -7.51
N SER A 102 -10.35 14.89 -7.93
CA SER A 102 -9.52 15.79 -7.10
C SER A 102 -10.31 16.80 -6.26
N MET A 103 -11.45 17.27 -6.76
CA MET A 103 -12.34 18.23 -6.09
C MET A 103 -13.47 17.59 -5.25
N SER A 104 -13.52 16.26 -5.15
CA SER A 104 -14.51 15.60 -4.29
C SER A 104 -14.19 15.87 -2.82
N LYS A 105 -15.24 16.05 -2.00
CA LYS A 105 -15.09 16.23 -0.55
C LYS A 105 -14.27 15.11 0.10
N ILE A 106 -14.35 13.89 -0.44
CA ILE A 106 -13.58 12.73 0.02
C ILE A 106 -12.07 12.94 -0.21
N ASN A 107 -11.66 13.37 -1.40
CA ASN A 107 -10.25 13.62 -1.68
C ASN A 107 -9.67 14.74 -0.80
N ILE A 108 -10.46 15.78 -0.51
CA ILE A 108 -10.06 16.83 0.44
C ILE A 108 -9.82 16.21 1.83
N ILE A 109 -10.79 15.44 2.35
CA ILE A 109 -10.67 14.81 3.67
C ILE A 109 -9.49 13.85 3.74
N VAL A 110 -9.26 13.06 2.70
CA VAL A 110 -8.15 12.09 2.62
C VAL A 110 -6.80 12.81 2.55
N SER A 111 -6.70 13.92 1.82
CA SER A 111 -5.49 14.76 1.79
C SER A 111 -5.20 15.35 3.18
N ASP A 112 -6.21 15.92 3.84
CA ASP A 112 -6.11 16.45 5.20
C ASP A 112 -5.74 15.35 6.21
N TRP A 113 -6.26 14.14 6.01
CA TRP A 113 -5.93 12.96 6.81
C TRP A 113 -4.47 12.56 6.66
N LEU A 114 -3.91 12.50 5.44
CA LEU A 114 -2.49 12.23 5.23
C LEU A 114 -1.60 13.29 5.90
N ALA A 115 -2.00 14.57 5.83
CA ALA A 115 -1.31 15.65 6.54
C ALA A 115 -1.41 15.51 8.07
N LEU A 116 -2.55 15.06 8.59
CA LEU A 116 -2.73 14.77 10.02
C LEU A 116 -1.86 13.59 10.47
N ILE A 117 -1.85 12.48 9.73
CA ILE A 117 -1.03 11.30 10.07
C ILE A 117 0.44 11.67 10.19
N ARG A 118 0.98 12.43 9.23
CA ARG A 118 2.38 12.87 9.29
C ARG A 118 2.71 13.61 10.58
N ARG A 119 1.80 14.44 11.08
CA ARG A 119 1.94 15.13 12.37
C ARG A 119 1.89 14.16 13.55
N VAL A 120 0.93 13.24 13.55
CA VAL A 120 0.78 12.23 14.61
C VAL A 120 2.01 11.32 14.71
N LEU A 121 2.57 10.90 13.57
CA LEU A 121 3.80 10.11 13.51
C LEU A 121 5.04 10.87 13.97
N GLY A 122 4.99 12.21 13.92
CA GLY A 122 6.07 13.12 14.29
C GLY A 122 6.00 13.64 15.72
N SER A 123 4.88 13.48 16.43
CA SER A 123 4.59 14.20 17.67
C SER A 123 4.89 13.46 18.97
N SER A 124 5.42 12.23 18.92
CA SER A 124 5.66 11.44 20.14
C SER A 124 7.09 11.63 20.67
N GLU A 125 7.21 11.99 21.95
CA GLU A 125 8.49 12.07 22.67
C GLU A 125 9.21 10.71 22.73
N ALA A 126 8.45 9.60 22.64
CA ALA A 126 8.97 8.23 22.63
C ALA A 126 9.55 7.80 21.26
N GLY A 127 9.59 8.70 20.28
CA GLY A 127 10.21 8.50 18.97
C GLY A 127 9.24 8.60 17.78
N PHE A 128 9.80 8.52 16.57
CA PHE A 128 9.05 8.75 15.33
C PHE A 128 8.43 7.50 14.76
N GLY A 129 7.17 7.58 14.35
CA GLY A 129 6.48 6.55 13.57
C GLY A 129 6.91 6.51 12.10
N GLU A 130 6.46 5.48 11.37
CA GLU A 130 6.70 5.32 9.93
C GLU A 130 5.39 5.41 9.13
N LEU A 131 5.39 6.20 8.05
CA LEU A 131 4.35 6.22 7.04
C LEU A 131 4.88 5.52 5.79
N THR A 132 4.34 4.34 5.47
CA THR A 132 4.71 3.55 4.31
C THR A 132 3.63 3.65 3.24
N PHE A 133 4.02 4.08 2.05
CA PHE A 133 3.17 4.04 0.86
C PHE A 133 3.63 2.92 -0.06
N ILE A 134 2.73 2.06 -0.52
CA ILE A 134 3.03 1.03 -1.52
C ILE A 134 2.32 1.39 -2.81
N SER A 135 3.04 1.41 -3.94
CA SER A 135 2.48 1.87 -5.21
C SER A 135 3.19 1.27 -6.41
N GLN A 136 2.49 1.11 -7.55
CA GLN A 136 3.15 0.90 -8.84
C GLN A 136 3.38 2.23 -9.59
N LEU A 137 2.64 3.30 -9.23
CA LEU A 137 2.67 4.59 -9.92
C LEU A 137 3.23 5.70 -9.01
N VAL A 138 4.53 5.97 -9.14
CA VAL A 138 5.24 6.99 -8.35
C VAL A 138 4.60 8.36 -8.48
N ASN A 139 4.23 8.76 -9.70
CA ASN A 139 3.71 10.09 -10.00
C ASN A 139 2.29 10.33 -9.47
N ARG A 140 1.63 9.29 -8.94
CA ARG A 140 0.28 9.37 -8.37
C ARG A 140 0.26 9.35 -6.85
N ILE A 141 1.42 9.28 -6.21
CA ILE A 141 1.56 9.45 -4.77
C ILE A 141 1.45 10.95 -4.45
N ASP A 142 0.97 11.30 -3.25
CA ASP A 142 1.02 12.67 -2.71
C ASP A 142 2.41 13.28 -2.91
N ILE A 143 2.47 14.48 -3.52
CA ILE A 143 3.73 15.15 -3.87
C ILE A 143 4.58 15.39 -2.62
N ILE A 144 3.94 15.84 -1.53
CA ILE A 144 4.66 16.11 -0.28
C ILE A 144 5.24 14.80 0.28
N ALA A 145 4.47 13.70 0.27
CA ALA A 145 4.98 12.41 0.70
C ALA A 145 6.14 11.90 -0.16
N ARG A 146 6.04 12.09 -1.49
CA ARG A 146 7.09 11.72 -2.45
C ARG A 146 8.39 12.49 -2.21
N ASP A 147 8.28 13.80 -2.02
CA ASP A 147 9.44 14.68 -1.91
C ASP A 147 10.06 14.62 -0.50
N MET A 148 9.28 14.27 0.53
CA MET A 148 9.76 14.02 1.90
C MET A 148 10.14 12.55 2.17
N ALA A 149 10.08 11.67 1.17
CA ALA A 149 10.45 10.27 1.34
C ALA A 149 11.95 10.15 1.66
N THR A 150 12.26 9.53 2.80
CA THR A 150 13.63 9.30 3.29
C THR A 150 14.08 7.86 3.06
N ASN A 151 13.19 7.01 2.57
CA ASN A 151 13.51 5.64 2.18
C ASN A 151 12.58 5.21 1.04
N VAL A 152 13.16 4.95 -0.13
CA VAL A 152 12.44 4.38 -1.26
C VAL A 152 12.95 2.97 -1.46
N ILE A 153 12.04 2.01 -1.43
CA ILE A 153 12.30 0.59 -1.62
C ILE A 153 11.73 0.20 -2.98
N TYR A 154 12.52 -0.48 -3.80
CA TYR A 154 12.06 -1.07 -5.03
C TYR A 154 12.18 -2.58 -4.95
N THR A 155 11.12 -3.29 -5.38
CA THR A 155 11.00 -4.74 -5.27
C THR A 155 10.84 -5.36 -6.64
N ILE A 156 11.55 -6.46 -6.87
CA ILE A 156 11.37 -7.34 -8.02
C ILE A 156 11.10 -8.74 -7.48
N CYS A 157 10.03 -9.39 -7.96
CA CYS A 157 9.74 -10.77 -7.58
C CYS A 157 10.28 -11.72 -8.64
N HIS A 158 11.16 -12.63 -8.24
CA HIS A 158 11.67 -13.73 -9.03
C HIS A 158 10.93 -15.01 -8.66
N TYR A 159 10.56 -15.82 -9.64
CA TYR A 159 9.84 -17.07 -9.41
C TYR A 159 10.16 -18.10 -10.49
N ILE A 160 9.90 -19.37 -10.18
CA ILE A 160 9.98 -20.48 -11.13
C ILE A 160 8.56 -20.80 -11.59
N LYS A 161 8.37 -20.89 -12.90
CA LYS A 161 7.19 -21.46 -13.52
C LYS A 161 7.47 -22.92 -13.86
N THR A 162 6.50 -23.78 -13.58
CA THR A 162 6.55 -25.20 -13.92
C THR A 162 5.26 -25.59 -14.63
N CYS A 163 5.40 -26.24 -15.79
CA CYS A 163 4.27 -26.81 -16.53
C CYS A 163 3.78 -28.09 -15.85
N GLU A 164 2.49 -28.17 -15.56
CA GLU A 164 1.89 -29.35 -14.93
C GLU A 164 1.89 -30.58 -15.85
N GLN A 165 1.77 -30.38 -17.17
CA GLN A 165 1.70 -31.50 -18.12
C GLN A 165 3.07 -32.13 -18.41
N CYS A 166 4.09 -31.33 -18.73
CA CYS A 166 5.39 -31.84 -19.17
C CYS A 166 6.53 -31.64 -18.15
N GLY A 167 6.28 -30.97 -17.03
CA GLY A 167 7.28 -30.73 -15.98
C GLY A 167 8.37 -29.71 -16.35
N ALA A 168 8.29 -29.09 -17.53
CA ALA A 168 9.26 -28.07 -17.94
C ALA A 168 9.27 -26.89 -16.96
N THR A 169 10.47 -26.43 -16.59
CA THR A 169 10.66 -25.33 -15.64
C THR A 169 11.43 -24.19 -16.25
N TRP A 170 11.04 -22.94 -15.96
CA TRP A 170 11.81 -21.76 -16.35
C TRP A 170 11.68 -20.64 -15.32
N LYS A 171 12.67 -19.75 -15.29
CA LYS A 171 12.72 -18.62 -14.36
C LYS A 171 12.14 -17.38 -15.01
N GLU A 172 11.32 -16.66 -14.26
CA GLU A 172 10.81 -15.35 -14.67
C GLU A 172 10.88 -14.37 -13.49
N ASN A 173 10.71 -13.09 -13.79
CA ASN A 173 10.52 -12.06 -12.78
C ASN A 173 9.46 -11.03 -13.17
N SER A 174 9.09 -10.17 -12.23
CA SER A 174 8.04 -9.15 -12.41
C SER A 174 8.40 -7.99 -13.34
N GLU A 175 9.64 -7.87 -13.79
CA GLU A 175 10.09 -6.82 -14.73
C GLU A 175 10.10 -7.30 -16.18
N MET A 176 9.88 -8.60 -16.44
CA MET A 176 9.85 -9.12 -17.80
C MET A 176 8.57 -8.66 -18.52
N PRO A 177 8.67 -8.00 -19.69
CA PRO A 177 7.51 -7.45 -20.40
C PRO A 177 6.62 -8.52 -21.04
N GLU A 178 7.19 -9.67 -21.41
CA GLU A 178 6.49 -10.78 -22.08
C GLU A 178 6.83 -12.11 -21.40
N GLY A 179 6.20 -12.38 -20.25
CA GLY A 179 6.31 -13.70 -19.62
C GLY A 179 5.58 -14.78 -20.45
N TYR A 180 6.04 -16.02 -20.38
CA TYR A 180 5.40 -17.13 -21.09
C TYR A 180 4.03 -17.46 -20.45
N ILE A 181 2.95 -17.25 -21.18
CA ILE A 181 1.57 -17.59 -20.77
C ILE A 181 1.28 -19.08 -21.02
N VAL A 182 2.03 -19.69 -21.94
CA VAL A 182 1.98 -21.11 -22.32
C VAL A 182 3.33 -21.76 -22.09
N CYS A 183 3.33 -23.07 -21.84
CA CYS A 183 4.56 -23.84 -21.76
C CYS A 183 5.30 -23.78 -23.10
N PRO A 184 6.59 -23.39 -23.13
CA PRO A 184 7.34 -23.29 -24.39
C PRO A 184 7.64 -24.65 -25.04
N LEU A 185 7.45 -25.77 -24.33
CA LEU A 185 7.72 -27.12 -24.85
C LEU A 185 6.46 -27.85 -25.34
N CYS A 186 5.35 -27.78 -24.61
CA CYS A 186 4.13 -28.53 -24.94
C CYS A 186 2.91 -27.63 -25.25
N ASN A 187 3.07 -26.31 -25.17
CA ASN A 187 2.03 -25.32 -25.41
C ASN A 187 0.81 -25.39 -24.46
N ASP A 188 0.92 -26.12 -23.35
CA ASP A 188 -0.12 -26.17 -22.32
C ASP A 188 -0.19 -24.88 -21.49
N HIS A 189 -1.39 -24.55 -21.00
CA HIS A 189 -1.68 -23.37 -20.19
C HIS A 189 -1.60 -23.65 -18.67
N LYS A 190 -1.54 -24.92 -18.26
CA LYS A 190 -1.45 -25.28 -16.84
C LYS A 190 -0.04 -25.05 -16.31
N ILE A 191 0.16 -23.87 -15.76
CA ILE A 191 1.45 -23.40 -15.24
C ILE A 191 1.25 -22.89 -13.83
N PHE A 192 2.01 -23.42 -12.87
CA PHE A 192 2.05 -22.91 -11.51
C PHE A 192 3.36 -22.20 -11.22
N LYS A 193 3.31 -21.21 -10.32
CA LYS A 193 4.46 -20.42 -9.86
C LYS A 193 4.89 -20.90 -8.48
N HIS A 194 6.19 -21.06 -8.26
CA HIS A 194 6.74 -21.45 -6.96
C HIS A 194 8.17 -20.91 -6.77
N SER A 195 8.74 -21.15 -5.59
CA SER A 195 10.10 -20.74 -5.22
C SER A 195 10.30 -19.23 -5.36
N HIS A 196 9.32 -18.45 -4.91
CA HIS A 196 9.35 -16.99 -4.98
C HIS A 196 10.47 -16.41 -4.13
N LYS A 197 11.16 -15.41 -4.67
CA LYS A 197 12.19 -14.63 -3.99
C LYS A 197 12.00 -13.16 -4.33
N LEU A 198 12.23 -12.28 -3.37
CA LEU A 198 12.21 -10.84 -3.66
C LEU A 198 13.62 -10.30 -3.71
N GLU A 199 13.94 -9.61 -4.78
CA GLU A 199 15.09 -8.73 -4.89
C GLU A 199 14.68 -7.34 -4.43
N VAL A 200 15.43 -6.76 -3.50
CA VAL A 200 15.04 -5.54 -2.79
C VAL A 200 16.17 -4.52 -2.82
N TRP A 201 15.86 -3.34 -3.35
CA TRP A 201 16.77 -2.21 -3.50
C TRP A 201 16.30 -1.05 -2.62
N HIS A 202 17.22 -0.37 -1.94
CA HIS A 202 16.90 0.80 -1.10
C HIS A 202 17.62 2.04 -1.59
N PHE A 203 16.89 3.14 -1.67
CA PHE A 203 17.32 4.45 -2.13
C PHE A 203 17.00 5.51 -1.07
N PRO A 204 17.86 6.53 -0.88
CA PRO A 204 17.65 7.54 0.15
C PRO A 204 16.44 8.44 -0.12
N ASN A 205 16.06 8.62 -1.39
CA ASN A 205 14.95 9.48 -1.82
C ASN A 205 14.47 9.09 -3.22
N ILE A 206 13.40 9.72 -3.69
CA ILE A 206 12.80 9.41 -4.98
C ILE A 206 13.67 9.80 -6.17
N GLN A 207 14.45 10.86 -6.05
CA GLN A 207 15.32 11.35 -7.12
C GLN A 207 16.40 10.33 -7.43
N LEU A 208 17.08 9.81 -6.40
CA LEU A 208 18.10 8.77 -6.55
C LEU A 208 17.51 7.48 -7.12
N PHE A 209 16.31 7.08 -6.68
CA PHE A 209 15.59 5.96 -7.31
C PHE A 209 15.34 6.21 -8.80
N GLN A 210 14.83 7.38 -9.19
CA GLN A 210 14.56 7.71 -10.60
C GLN A 210 15.84 7.71 -11.43
N THR A 211 16.94 8.24 -10.88
CA THR A 211 18.23 8.27 -11.55
C THR A 211 18.77 6.87 -11.81
N TRP A 212 18.62 5.94 -10.87
CA TRP A 212 18.95 4.53 -11.07
C TRP A 212 18.02 3.87 -12.09
N HIS A 213 16.70 4.02 -11.91
CA HIS A 213 15.70 3.32 -12.71
C HIS A 213 15.69 3.77 -14.18
N GLN A 214 16.02 5.03 -14.46
CA GLN A 214 15.99 5.58 -15.83
C GLN A 214 17.35 5.53 -16.51
N PHE A 215 18.44 5.78 -15.77
CA PHE A 215 19.78 5.95 -16.35
C PHE A 215 20.78 4.87 -15.92
N GLY A 216 20.38 3.92 -15.07
CA GLY A 216 21.24 2.82 -14.62
C GLY A 216 22.36 3.26 -13.67
N GLN A 217 22.30 4.46 -13.10
CA GLN A 217 23.34 4.93 -12.18
C GLN A 217 23.26 4.22 -10.83
N ASN A 218 24.41 3.87 -10.25
CA ASN A 218 24.48 3.21 -8.95
C ASN A 218 24.24 4.20 -7.79
N THR A 219 22.96 4.42 -7.45
CA THR A 219 22.52 5.37 -6.40
C THR A 219 21.84 4.71 -5.20
N PHE A 220 21.75 3.37 -5.18
CA PHE A 220 21.20 2.61 -4.06
C PHE A 220 22.24 2.52 -2.92
N TYR A 221 21.77 2.41 -1.68
CA TYR A 221 22.65 2.21 -0.51
C TYR A 221 22.54 0.82 0.11
N LYS A 222 21.55 0.03 -0.31
CA LYS A 222 21.35 -1.35 0.17
C LYS A 222 20.65 -2.19 -0.90
N HIS A 223 21.14 -3.40 -1.09
CA HIS A 223 20.58 -4.39 -2.01
C HIS A 223 20.67 -5.80 -1.38
N TYR A 224 19.58 -6.56 -1.40
CA TYR A 224 19.55 -7.94 -0.89
C TYR A 224 18.40 -8.77 -1.46
N ILE A 225 18.49 -10.09 -1.28
CA ILE A 225 17.45 -11.05 -1.64
C ILE A 225 16.72 -11.55 -0.38
N VAL A 226 15.40 -11.56 -0.43
CA VAL A 226 14.50 -12.16 0.56
C VAL A 226 14.09 -13.54 0.06
N ASN A 227 14.51 -14.58 0.76
CA ASN A 227 14.25 -15.98 0.38
C ASN A 227 13.07 -16.62 1.12
N ASP A 228 12.53 -15.96 2.16
CA ASP A 228 11.47 -16.49 3.02
C ASP A 228 10.09 -15.90 2.68
N ILE A 229 9.92 -15.25 1.52
CA ILE A 229 8.73 -14.44 1.24
C ILE A 229 7.43 -15.26 1.19
N GLU A 230 7.50 -16.51 0.70
CA GLU A 230 6.34 -17.39 0.57
C GLU A 230 5.65 -17.68 1.91
N ASN A 231 6.42 -17.66 3.01
CA ASN A 231 5.89 -17.85 4.37
C ASN A 231 4.85 -16.79 4.76
N TYR A 232 4.85 -15.65 4.07
CA TYR A 232 3.98 -14.51 4.37
C TYR A 232 2.78 -14.40 3.43
N PHE A 233 2.69 -15.18 2.35
CA PHE A 233 1.58 -15.09 1.38
C PHE A 233 0.21 -15.41 2.01
N GLN A 234 0.18 -16.34 2.95
CA GLN A 234 -1.03 -16.71 3.69
C GLN A 234 -1.48 -15.65 4.72
N ASN A 235 -0.62 -14.69 5.04
CA ASN A 235 -0.85 -13.76 6.15
C ASN A 235 -1.65 -12.52 5.74
N TYR A 236 -1.97 -12.37 4.46
CA TYR A 236 -2.68 -11.18 4.01
C TYR A 236 -3.67 -11.42 2.87
N ASN A 237 -4.68 -10.57 2.87
CA ASN A 237 -5.52 -10.33 1.72
C ASN A 237 -5.53 -8.82 1.43
N THR A 238 -5.40 -8.46 0.16
CA THR A 238 -5.46 -7.05 -0.25
C THR A 238 -6.92 -6.66 -0.42
N LEU A 239 -7.51 -6.01 0.58
CA LEU A 239 -8.74 -5.25 0.34
C LEU A 239 -8.36 -3.93 -0.34
N GLN A 240 -8.88 -3.76 -1.55
CA GLN A 240 -8.70 -2.56 -2.35
C GLN A 240 -9.55 -1.41 -1.80
N TRP A 241 -9.03 -0.19 -1.88
CA TRP A 241 -9.68 1.06 -1.43
C TRP A 241 -11.06 1.30 -2.06
N ASP A 242 -11.33 0.66 -3.19
CA ASP A 242 -12.48 0.91 -4.05
C ASP A 242 -13.84 0.76 -3.34
N ASN A 243 -13.89 0.05 -2.21
CA ASN A 243 -15.11 -0.11 -1.40
C ASN A 243 -15.08 0.59 -0.04
N MET A 244 -13.95 1.19 0.38
CA MET A 244 -13.83 1.79 1.72
C MET A 244 -14.78 2.98 1.90
N PHE A 245 -15.11 3.67 0.82
CA PHE A 245 -16.09 4.78 0.81
C PHE A 245 -17.32 4.45 -0.05
N GLY A 246 -17.56 3.18 -0.38
CA GLY A 246 -18.64 2.75 -1.28
C GLY A 246 -20.03 3.15 -0.80
N SER A 247 -20.25 3.15 0.52
CA SER A 247 -21.53 3.58 1.14
C SER A 247 -21.75 5.10 1.14
N MET A 248 -20.86 5.87 0.52
CA MET A 248 -20.91 7.34 0.49
C MET A 248 -21.28 7.91 -0.89
N TYR A 249 -21.34 7.04 -1.90
CA TYR A 249 -21.83 7.33 -3.25
C TYR A 249 -23.26 6.79 -3.39
#